data_AF-A0A382W5Z1-F1
#
_entry.id   AF-A0A382W5Z1-F1
#
_cell.length_a   1.000
_cell.length_b   1.000
_cell.length_c   1.000
_cell.angle_alpha   90.00
_cell.angle_beta   90.00
_cell.angle_gamma   90.00
#
_symmetry.space_group_name_H-M   'P 1'
#
loop_
_entity.id
_entity.type
_entity.pdbx_description
1 polymer ?
#
loop_
_entity_poly.entity_id
_entity_poly.type
_entity_poly.pdbx_seq_one_letter_code
_entity_poly.pdbx_strand_id
1 'polypeptide(L)'
;MSMSNSKLNMNNLEDVKKSLNLRTLRVCVVGIGRIGLPTALSFAKSGLQTIGVDINENLVSTINSGVFPLKDEPGYEEIFNDVIKNKMFSATTKIEDAVPDSDLILLSLPTPMDENNVPDYSALRNAASRLSEILSPNSLVIVESTVEPGFIEDEMVSIISKSGRLKIEENFFIGV
;
A
#
# COMPACT_ATOMS: atom_id res chain seq x y z
N MET A 1 18.20 26.15 -9.07
CA MET A 1 17.97 25.06 -10.04
C MET A 1 16.81 24.24 -9.51
N SER A 2 15.62 24.44 -10.08
CA SER A 2 14.42 23.67 -9.74
C SER A 2 14.61 22.26 -10.30
N MET A 3 15.00 21.29 -9.47
CA MET A 3 14.79 19.89 -9.82
C MET A 3 13.27 19.73 -9.98
N SER A 4 12.80 19.50 -11.19
CA SER A 4 11.42 19.02 -11.35
C SER A 4 11.34 17.71 -10.59
N ASN A 5 10.61 17.68 -9.48
CA ASN A 5 10.27 16.46 -8.75
C ASN A 5 9.30 15.64 -9.63
N SER A 6 9.81 15.09 -10.74
CA SER A 6 9.12 14.06 -11.49
C SER A 6 9.02 12.83 -10.58
N LYS A 7 7.79 12.37 -10.33
CA LYS A 7 7.50 11.15 -9.57
C LYS A 7 8.34 9.98 -10.10
N LEU A 8 8.81 9.11 -9.22
CA LEU A 8 9.59 7.93 -9.56
C LEU A 8 8.86 7.13 -10.65
N ASN A 9 9.59 6.68 -11.67
CA ASN A 9 9.03 5.77 -12.64
C ASN A 9 9.21 4.32 -12.18
N MET A 10 8.19 3.73 -11.56
CA MET A 10 8.25 2.32 -11.11
C MET A 10 8.40 1.31 -12.24
N ASN A 11 8.25 1.74 -13.50
CA ASN A 11 8.38 0.90 -14.69
C ASN A 11 9.85 0.82 -15.15
N ASN A 12 10.74 1.63 -14.58
CA ASN A 12 12.15 1.66 -14.93
C ASN A 12 12.99 1.05 -13.80
N LEU A 13 13.58 -0.12 -14.07
CA LEU A 13 14.36 -0.86 -13.08
C LEU A 13 15.56 -0.07 -12.54
N GLU A 14 16.21 0.76 -13.36
CA GLU A 14 17.36 1.56 -12.93
C GLU A 14 16.92 2.71 -12.03
N ASP A 15 15.78 3.35 -12.33
CA ASP A 15 15.19 4.37 -11.45
C ASP A 15 14.79 3.75 -10.10
N VAL A 16 14.17 2.57 -10.11
CA VAL A 16 13.81 1.84 -8.89
C VAL A 16 15.06 1.49 -8.08
N LYS A 17 16.09 0.88 -8.67
CA LYS A 17 17.36 0.58 -7.98
C LYS A 17 17.99 1.83 -7.37
N LYS A 18 18.02 2.93 -8.12
CA LYS A 18 18.53 4.22 -7.65
C LYS A 18 17.72 4.73 -6.45
N SER A 19 16.40 4.66 -6.50
CA SER A 19 15.52 5.10 -5.42
C SER A 19 15.67 4.26 -4.15
N LEU A 20 15.89 2.95 -4.28
CA LEU A 20 16.14 2.04 -3.16
C LEU A 20 17.50 2.31 -2.50
N ASN A 21 18.54 2.58 -3.30
CA ASN A 21 19.86 2.95 -2.79
C ASN A 21 19.83 4.31 -2.07
N LEU A 22 19.08 5.28 -2.59
CA LEU A 22 18.92 6.61 -2.01
C LEU A 22 17.85 6.67 -0.91
N ARG A 23 17.08 5.58 -0.71
CA ARG A 23 15.95 5.50 0.23
C ARG A 23 14.88 6.57 0.00
N THR A 24 14.60 6.87 -1.26
CA THR A 24 13.60 7.88 -1.66
C THR A 24 12.28 7.29 -2.11
N LEU A 25 12.20 5.97 -2.30
CA LEU A 25 10.95 5.27 -2.63
C LEU A 25 9.98 5.35 -1.45
N ARG A 26 8.73 5.76 -1.72
CA ARG A 26 7.67 5.88 -0.71
C ARG A 26 6.66 4.74 -0.82
N VAL A 27 6.32 4.14 0.31
CA VAL A 27 5.45 2.96 0.39
C VAL A 27 4.12 3.32 1.04
N CYS A 28 3.02 2.89 0.47
CA CYS A 28 1.69 2.88 1.08
C CYS A 28 1.24 1.44 1.27
N VAL A 29 0.74 1.09 2.45
CA VAL A 29 0.08 -0.21 2.69
C VAL A 29 -1.37 0.03 3.08
N VAL A 30 -2.30 -0.47 2.26
CA VAL A 30 -3.75 -0.35 2.48
C VAL A 30 -4.26 -1.63 3.12
N GLY A 31 -4.86 -1.49 4.30
CA GLY A 31 -5.11 -2.58 5.25
C GLY A 31 -3.87 -2.80 6.11
N ILE A 32 -3.88 -2.30 7.34
CA ILE A 32 -2.78 -2.47 8.31
C ILE A 32 -3.24 -3.28 9.52
N GLY A 33 -4.00 -4.35 9.23
CA GLY A 33 -4.33 -5.39 10.18
C GLY A 33 -3.16 -6.34 10.42
N ARG A 34 -3.47 -7.60 10.73
CA ARG A 34 -2.49 -8.63 11.11
C ARG A 34 -1.38 -8.87 10.07
N ILE A 35 -1.67 -8.75 8.78
CA ILE A 35 -0.68 -8.98 7.71
C ILE A 35 -0.03 -7.66 7.29
N GLY A 36 -0.83 -6.66 6.91
CA GLY A 36 -0.29 -5.42 6.36
C GLY A 36 0.51 -4.56 7.34
N LEU A 37 0.23 -4.58 8.65
CA LEU A 37 1.05 -3.81 9.59
C LEU A 37 2.50 -4.35 9.67
N PRO A 38 2.74 -5.66 9.89
CA PRO A 38 4.09 -6.24 9.78
C PRO A 38 4.79 -5.93 8.44
N THR A 39 4.07 -6.02 7.31
CA THR A 39 4.61 -5.64 6.00
C THR A 39 5.06 -4.17 5.98
N ALA A 40 4.20 -3.25 6.42
CA ALA A 40 4.49 -1.82 6.45
C ALA A 40 5.69 -1.49 7.35
N LEU A 41 5.76 -2.11 8.53
CA LEU A 41 6.87 -1.93 9.47
C LEU A 41 8.18 -2.47 8.91
N SER A 42 8.15 -3.55 8.12
CA SER A 42 9.34 -4.11 7.48
C SER A 42 9.92 -3.17 6.41
N PHE A 43 9.07 -2.52 5.62
CA PHE A 43 9.51 -1.47 4.69
C PHE A 43 10.07 -0.26 5.43
N ALA A 44 9.41 0.18 6.50
CA ALA A 44 9.88 1.30 7.33
C ALA A 44 11.23 1.01 7.99
N LYS A 45 11.42 -0.20 8.53
CA LYS A 45 12.69 -0.69 9.09
C LYS A 45 13.80 -0.72 8.03
N SER A 46 13.42 -1.01 6.79
CA SER A 46 14.31 -0.94 5.63
C SER A 46 14.57 0.50 5.17
N GLY A 47 14.25 1.51 5.98
CA GLY A 47 14.57 2.90 5.73
C GLY A 47 13.74 3.57 4.63
N LEU A 48 12.64 2.97 4.20
CA LEU A 48 11.71 3.60 3.25
C LEU A 48 10.61 4.32 4.02
N GLN A 49 10.22 5.52 3.57
CA GLN A 49 9.11 6.23 4.20
C GLN A 49 7.82 5.47 3.90
N THR A 50 7.14 5.00 4.94
CA THR A 50 5.94 4.17 4.80
C THR A 50 4.74 4.82 5.47
N ILE A 51 3.58 4.75 4.83
CA ILE A 51 2.30 5.13 5.42
C ILE A 51 1.32 3.95 5.35
N GLY A 52 0.65 3.68 6.47
CA GLY A 52 -0.41 2.70 6.56
C GLY A 52 -1.79 3.34 6.41
N VAL A 53 -2.72 2.65 5.75
CA VAL A 53 -4.11 3.08 5.61
C VAL A 53 -5.01 2.01 6.19
N ASP A 54 -5.93 2.38 7.10
CA ASP A 54 -6.98 1.48 7.58
C ASP A 54 -8.28 2.22 7.81
N ILE A 55 -9.42 1.57 7.58
CA ILE A 55 -10.73 2.15 7.89
C ILE A 55 -11.00 2.21 9.39
N ASN A 56 -10.27 1.43 10.19
CA ASN A 56 -10.44 1.39 11.64
C ASN A 56 -9.76 2.58 12.33
N GLU A 57 -10.55 3.61 12.65
CA GLU A 57 -10.10 4.82 13.36
C GLU A 57 -9.37 4.52 14.68
N ASN A 58 -9.84 3.53 15.45
CA ASN A 58 -9.23 3.17 16.73
C ASN A 58 -7.84 2.56 16.53
N LEU A 59 -7.68 1.70 15.52
CA LEU A 59 -6.40 1.11 15.17
C LEU A 59 -5.39 2.20 14.75
N VAL A 60 -5.81 3.08 13.84
CA VAL A 60 -4.98 4.20 13.36
C VAL A 60 -4.57 5.13 14.51
N SER A 61 -5.52 5.49 15.38
CA SER A 61 -5.25 6.31 16.57
C SER A 61 -4.27 5.63 17.53
N THR A 62 -4.45 4.32 17.78
CA THR A 62 -3.55 3.51 18.64
C THR A 62 -2.12 3.52 18.09
N ILE A 63 -1.95 3.24 16.80
CA ILE A 63 -0.65 3.26 16.12
C ILE A 63 0.00 4.64 16.21
N ASN A 64 -0.74 5.71 15.87
CA ASN A 64 -0.21 7.07 15.89
C ASN A 64 0.07 7.59 17.30
N SER A 65 -0.53 7.00 18.34
CA SER A 65 -0.20 7.26 19.74
C SER A 65 1.07 6.53 20.22
N GLY A 66 1.71 5.75 19.35
CA GLY A 66 2.93 5.01 19.68
C GLY A 66 2.67 3.72 20.45
N VAL A 67 1.47 3.13 20.32
CA VAL A 67 1.11 1.86 20.94
C VAL A 67 1.05 0.76 19.88
N PHE A 68 1.82 -0.30 20.07
CA PHE A 68 1.81 -1.45 19.16
C PHE A 68 0.55 -2.31 19.35
N PRO A 69 -0.27 -2.54 18.30
CA PRO A 69 -1.55 -3.23 18.46
C PRO A 69 -1.48 -4.76 18.39
N LEU A 70 -0.44 -5.35 17.78
CA LEU A 70 -0.33 -6.80 17.53
C LEU A 70 0.53 -7.51 18.58
N LYS A 71 0.06 -7.57 19.83
CA LYS A 71 0.84 -8.10 20.96
C LYS A 71 1.23 -9.58 20.85
N ASP A 72 0.59 -10.32 19.96
CA ASP A 72 0.84 -11.72 19.69
C ASP A 72 1.83 -11.97 18.54
N GLU A 73 2.41 -10.91 17.94
CA GLU A 73 3.39 -10.99 16.85
C GLU A 73 4.82 -10.70 17.37
N PRO A 74 5.65 -11.73 17.63
CA PRO A 74 6.94 -11.56 18.29
C PRO A 74 7.94 -10.73 17.48
N GLY A 75 8.68 -9.85 18.16
CA GLY A 75 9.76 -9.04 17.58
C GLY A 75 9.30 -7.79 16.82
N TYR A 76 8.02 -7.70 16.43
CA TYR A 76 7.52 -6.52 15.71
C TYR A 76 7.28 -5.30 16.59
N GLU A 77 7.08 -5.46 17.90
CA GLU A 77 6.97 -4.32 18.83
C GLU A 77 8.26 -3.49 18.88
N GLU A 78 9.43 -4.14 18.88
CA GLU A 78 10.72 -3.45 18.84
C GLU A 78 10.89 -2.66 17.53
N ILE A 79 10.54 -3.29 16.40
CA ILE A 79 10.56 -2.65 15.09
C ILE A 79 9.62 -1.45 15.05
N PHE A 80 8.38 -1.63 15.52
CA PHE A 80 7.38 -0.58 15.62
C PHE A 80 7.91 0.63 16.40
N ASN A 81 8.45 0.39 17.59
CA ASN A 81 8.96 1.46 18.44
C ASN A 81 10.11 2.23 17.77
N ASP A 82 11.03 1.53 17.08
CA ASP A 82 12.13 2.17 16.36
C ASP A 82 11.62 3.02 15.18
N VAL A 83 10.74 2.48 14.33
CA VAL A 83 10.29 3.21 13.14
C VAL A 83 9.36 4.39 13.48
N ILE A 84 8.56 4.29 14.53
CA ILE A 84 7.73 5.42 15.03
C ILE A 84 8.63 6.51 15.60
N LYS A 85 9.62 6.16 16.42
CA LYS A 85 10.59 7.11 16.98
C LYS A 85 11.36 7.85 15.89
N ASN A 86 11.74 7.13 14.83
CA ASN A 86 12.45 7.68 13.67
C ASN A 86 11.52 8.34 12.64
N LYS A 87 10.20 8.38 12.88
CA LYS A 87 9.17 8.95 11.99
C LYS A 87 9.14 8.31 10.59
N MET A 88 9.55 7.06 10.48
CA MET A 88 9.57 6.29 9.24
C MET A 88 8.21 5.65 8.91
N PHE A 89 7.31 5.58 9.90
CA PHE A 89 5.96 5.05 9.74
C PHE A 89 4.91 5.98 10.35
N SER A 90 3.75 6.08 9.70
CA SER A 90 2.54 6.74 10.19
C SER A 90 1.30 6.02 9.66
N ALA A 91 0.15 6.18 10.31
CA ALA A 91 -1.11 5.64 9.82
C ALA A 91 -2.15 6.74 9.55
N THR A 92 -3.05 6.51 8.59
CA THR A 92 -4.20 7.38 8.30
C THR A 92 -5.44 6.54 8.01
N THR A 93 -6.62 7.13 8.16
CA THR A 93 -7.88 6.53 7.72
C THR A 93 -8.29 6.92 6.31
N LYS A 94 -7.57 7.85 5.70
CA LYS A 94 -7.89 8.40 4.38
C LYS A 94 -6.85 7.95 3.39
N ILE A 95 -7.28 7.17 2.41
CA ILE A 95 -6.42 6.68 1.34
C ILE A 95 -5.86 7.83 0.48
N GLU A 96 -6.59 8.93 0.40
CA GLU A 96 -6.26 10.15 -0.32
C GLU A 96 -5.05 10.89 0.28
N ASP A 97 -4.79 10.71 1.58
CA ASP A 97 -3.63 11.30 2.26
C ASP A 97 -2.33 10.54 1.96
N ALA A 98 -2.44 9.30 1.44
CA ALA A 98 -1.32 8.37 1.31
C ALA A 98 -0.95 8.10 -0.16
N VAL A 99 -1.91 7.64 -0.96
CA VAL A 99 -1.65 7.06 -2.28
C VAL A 99 -1.04 8.05 -3.29
N PRO A 100 -1.50 9.31 -3.42
CA PRO A 100 -0.93 10.25 -4.40
C PRO A 100 0.58 10.47 -4.22
N ASP A 101 1.04 10.30 -3.00
CA ASP A 101 2.38 10.60 -2.53
C ASP A 101 3.30 9.37 -2.45
N SER A 102 2.77 8.17 -2.73
CA SER A 102 3.49 6.90 -2.69
C SER A 102 3.81 6.37 -4.09
N ASP A 103 4.93 5.67 -4.22
CA ASP A 103 5.37 5.04 -5.47
C ASP A 103 4.94 3.56 -5.52
N LEU A 104 4.98 2.88 -4.38
CA LEU A 104 4.53 1.50 -4.19
C LEU A 104 3.30 1.47 -3.28
N ILE A 105 2.23 0.83 -3.74
CA ILE A 105 0.98 0.64 -3.02
C ILE A 105 0.77 -0.86 -2.81
N LEU A 106 0.78 -1.34 -1.58
CA LEU A 106 0.42 -2.71 -1.25
C LEU A 106 -1.02 -2.77 -0.75
N LEU A 107 -1.78 -3.76 -1.20
CA LEU A 107 -3.16 -4.02 -0.78
C LEU A 107 -3.20 -5.31 0.05
N SER A 108 -3.38 -5.17 1.36
CA SER A 108 -3.46 -6.25 2.35
C SER A 108 -4.83 -6.21 3.03
N LEU A 109 -5.87 -6.42 2.23
CA LEU A 109 -7.28 -6.27 2.59
C LEU A 109 -7.95 -7.63 2.85
N PRO A 110 -8.99 -7.67 3.70
CA PRO A 110 -9.69 -8.91 4.00
C PRO A 110 -10.47 -9.43 2.79
N THR A 111 -10.44 -10.75 2.62
CA THR A 111 -11.18 -11.50 1.60
C THR A 111 -11.96 -12.64 2.27
N PRO A 112 -12.92 -12.32 3.15
CA PRO A 112 -13.67 -13.34 3.88
C PRO A 112 -14.47 -14.21 2.90
N MET A 113 -14.69 -15.47 3.25
CA MET A 113 -15.51 -16.38 2.45
C MET A 113 -16.89 -16.53 3.07
N ASP A 114 -17.92 -16.66 2.23
CA ASP A 114 -19.27 -17.01 2.66
C ASP A 114 -19.42 -18.52 2.96
N GLU A 115 -20.62 -18.95 3.33
CA GLU A 115 -20.93 -20.36 3.64
C GLU A 115 -20.71 -21.33 2.46
N ASN A 116 -20.67 -20.80 1.23
CA ASN A 116 -20.42 -21.56 0.01
C ASN A 116 -18.94 -21.53 -0.43
N ASN A 117 -18.05 -21.01 0.41
CA ASN A 117 -16.63 -20.75 0.10
C ASN A 117 -16.42 -19.75 -1.05
N VAL A 118 -17.38 -18.84 -1.28
CA VAL A 118 -17.22 -17.76 -2.25
C VAL A 118 -16.53 -16.59 -1.56
N PRO A 119 -15.37 -16.14 -2.04
CA PRO A 119 -14.67 -15.00 -1.45
C PRO A 119 -15.40 -13.67 -1.74
N ASP A 120 -15.49 -12.82 -0.72
CA ASP A 120 -15.96 -11.45 -0.85
C ASP A 120 -14.78 -10.48 -1.08
N TYR A 121 -14.69 -9.95 -2.29
CA TYR A 121 -13.68 -8.96 -2.67
C TYR A 121 -14.15 -7.50 -2.57
N SER A 122 -15.25 -7.21 -1.86
CA SER A 122 -15.79 -5.86 -1.72
C SER A 122 -14.75 -4.84 -1.24
N ALA A 123 -13.86 -5.23 -0.32
CA ALA A 123 -12.76 -4.37 0.14
C ALA A 123 -11.78 -4.02 -0.99
N LEU A 124 -11.36 -5.01 -1.78
CA LEU A 124 -10.45 -4.81 -2.92
C LEU A 124 -11.11 -3.99 -4.03
N ARG A 125 -12.39 -4.23 -4.33
CA ARG A 125 -13.16 -3.44 -5.30
C ARG A 125 -13.27 -1.97 -4.88
N ASN A 126 -13.50 -1.72 -3.59
CA ASN A 126 -13.54 -0.36 -3.05
C ASN A 126 -12.17 0.33 -3.20
N ALA A 127 -11.08 -0.37 -2.84
CA ALA A 127 -9.73 0.15 -2.99
C ALA A 127 -9.41 0.43 -4.47
N ALA A 128 -9.71 -0.49 -5.38
CA ALA A 128 -9.54 -0.31 -6.83
C ALA A 128 -10.29 0.93 -7.35
N SER A 129 -11.53 1.14 -6.91
CA SER A 129 -12.30 2.33 -7.27
C SER A 129 -11.63 3.61 -6.81
N ARG A 130 -11.09 3.66 -5.58
CA ARG A 130 -10.35 4.81 -5.07
C ARG A 130 -9.06 5.04 -5.86
N LEU A 131 -8.29 3.98 -6.10
CA LEU A 131 -7.06 4.04 -6.89
C LEU A 131 -7.30 4.60 -8.30
N SER A 132 -8.43 4.27 -8.95
CA SER A 132 -8.80 4.82 -10.26
C SER A 132 -8.78 6.37 -10.29
N GLU A 133 -9.10 7.00 -9.17
CA GLU A 133 -9.18 8.46 -9.02
C GLU A 133 -7.84 9.07 -8.58
N ILE A 134 -7.14 8.43 -7.64
CA ILE A 134 -6.03 9.07 -6.90
C ILE A 134 -4.65 8.50 -7.17
N LEU A 135 -4.54 7.26 -7.70
CA LEU A 135 -3.25 6.61 -7.95
C LEU A 135 -2.48 7.40 -9.01
N SER A 136 -1.28 7.88 -8.71
CA SER A 136 -0.53 8.63 -9.72
C SER A 136 0.02 7.72 -10.82
N PRO A 137 0.21 8.25 -12.04
CA PRO A 137 0.99 7.55 -13.05
C PRO A 137 2.39 7.16 -12.55
N ASN A 138 2.91 6.10 -13.16
CA ASN A 138 4.15 5.39 -12.88
C ASN A 138 4.25 4.75 -11.49
N SER A 139 3.12 4.48 -10.84
CA SER A 139 3.08 3.76 -9.56
C SER A 139 2.98 2.25 -9.76
N LEU A 140 3.43 1.48 -8.78
CA LEU A 140 3.26 0.03 -8.71
C LEU A 140 2.24 -0.33 -7.63
N VAL A 141 1.27 -1.18 -7.98
CA VAL A 141 0.31 -1.77 -7.04
C VAL A 141 0.65 -3.26 -6.84
N ILE A 142 0.71 -3.74 -5.61
CA ILE A 142 0.88 -5.16 -5.29
C ILE A 142 -0.31 -5.61 -4.45
N VAL A 143 -0.97 -6.69 -4.86
CA VAL A 143 -2.09 -7.29 -4.13
C VAL A 143 -1.55 -8.43 -3.27
N GLU A 144 -1.43 -8.21 -1.97
CA GLU A 144 -1.02 -9.26 -1.02
C GLU A 144 -2.21 -10.11 -0.55
N SER A 145 -3.43 -9.58 -0.66
CA SER A 145 -4.66 -10.31 -0.35
C SER A 145 -4.78 -11.61 -1.14
N THR A 146 -5.34 -12.65 -0.50
CA THR A 146 -5.65 -13.90 -1.19
C THR A 146 -6.78 -13.68 -2.19
N VAL A 147 -6.48 -13.88 -3.46
CA VAL A 147 -7.43 -13.73 -4.57
C VAL A 147 -7.37 -14.94 -5.48
N GLU A 148 -8.49 -15.25 -6.13
CA GLU A 148 -8.56 -16.30 -7.15
C GLU A 148 -7.92 -15.84 -8.47
N PRO A 149 -7.39 -16.78 -9.28
CA PRO A 149 -6.85 -16.46 -10.59
C PRO A 149 -7.86 -15.69 -11.45
N GLY A 150 -7.40 -14.63 -12.12
CA GLY A 150 -8.23 -13.79 -12.99
C GLY A 150 -8.88 -12.60 -12.29
N PHE A 151 -9.03 -12.58 -10.97
CA PHE A 151 -9.66 -11.44 -10.29
C PHE A 151 -8.91 -10.12 -10.52
N ILE A 152 -7.57 -10.15 -10.54
CA ILE A 152 -6.76 -8.94 -10.77
C ILE A 152 -6.94 -8.47 -12.22
N GLU A 153 -6.71 -9.37 -13.18
CA GLU A 153 -6.69 -9.09 -14.61
C GLU A 153 -8.07 -8.71 -15.16
N ASP A 154 -9.10 -9.47 -14.78
CA ASP A 154 -10.44 -9.34 -15.35
C ASP A 154 -11.28 -8.26 -14.65
N GLU A 155 -11.05 -8.03 -13.35
CA GLU A 155 -11.87 -7.13 -12.54
C GLU A 155 -11.11 -5.90 -12.03
N MET A 156 -10.05 -6.06 -11.24
CA MET A 156 -9.37 -4.91 -10.62
C MET A 156 -8.78 -3.95 -11.66
N VAL A 157 -8.12 -4.48 -12.70
CA VAL A 157 -7.53 -3.68 -13.79
C VAL A 157 -8.62 -2.88 -14.51
N SER A 158 -9.78 -3.50 -14.76
CA SER A 158 -10.94 -2.85 -15.39
C SER A 158 -11.45 -1.67 -14.55
N ILE A 159 -11.57 -1.86 -13.23
CA ILE A 159 -12.00 -0.81 -12.31
C ILE A 159 -10.99 0.34 -12.28
N ILE A 160 -9.70 0.06 -12.10
CA ILE A 160 -8.64 1.08 -11.98
C ILE A 160 -8.50 1.89 -13.28
N SER A 161 -8.59 1.21 -14.42
CA SER A 161 -8.35 1.82 -15.75
C SER A 161 -9.59 2.46 -16.36
N LYS A 162 -10.75 2.39 -15.69
CA LYS A 162 -12.06 2.81 -16.23
C LYS A 162 -12.09 4.25 -16.77
N SER A 163 -11.34 5.16 -16.16
CA SER A 163 -11.28 6.57 -16.58
C SER A 163 -10.37 6.83 -17.78
N GLY A 164 -9.56 5.85 -18.19
CA GLY A 164 -8.52 5.99 -19.23
C GLY A 164 -7.26 6.75 -18.79
N ARG A 165 -7.24 7.30 -17.56
CA ARG A 165 -6.08 7.99 -16.98
C ARG A 165 -4.92 7.04 -16.70
N LEU A 166 -5.25 5.84 -16.28
CA LEU A 166 -4.33 4.77 -15.95
C LEU A 166 -4.49 3.65 -16.98
N LYS A 167 -3.37 3.17 -17.47
CA LYS A 167 -3.27 2.07 -18.42
C LYS A 167 -2.17 1.13 -17.95
N ILE A 168 -2.55 -0.11 -17.72
CA ILE A 168 -1.64 -1.15 -17.26
C ILE A 168 -0.49 -1.30 -18.27
N GLU A 169 0.71 -1.56 -17.77
CA GLU A 169 1.95 -1.73 -18.55
C GLU A 169 2.45 -0.47 -19.29
N GLU A 170 1.64 0.59 -19.39
CA GLU A 170 2.07 1.88 -19.93
C GLU A 170 2.47 2.85 -18.82
N ASN A 171 1.55 3.14 -17.90
CA ASN A 171 1.73 4.18 -16.89
C ASN A 171 1.27 3.77 -15.48
N PHE A 172 0.96 2.50 -15.25
CA PHE A 172 0.97 1.88 -13.92
C PHE A 172 1.11 0.37 -14.07
N PHE A 173 1.56 -0.29 -13.01
CA PHE A 173 1.70 -1.75 -12.98
C PHE A 173 0.94 -2.30 -11.77
N ILE A 174 0.40 -3.51 -11.91
CA ILE A 174 -0.25 -4.24 -10.82
C ILE A 174 0.19 -5.70 -10.86
N GLY A 175 0.40 -6.30 -9.69
CA GLY A 175 0.75 -7.72 -9.55
C GLY A 175 0.25 -8.31 -8.23
N VAL A 176 0.55 -9.60 -8.02
CA VAL A 176 0.29 -10.39 -6.81
C VAL A 176 1.62 -10.88 -6.23
#